data_AF-A0A3S0FCL5-F1
#
_entry.id   AF-A0A3S0FCL5-F1
#
_cell.length_a   1.000
_cell.length_b   1.000
_cell.length_c   1.000
_cell.angle_alpha   90.00
_cell.angle_beta   90.00
_cell.angle_gamma   90.00
#
_symmetry.space_group_name_H-M   'P 1'
#
loop_
_entity.id
_entity.type
_entity.pdbx_description
1 polymer ?
#
loop_
_entity_poly.entity_id
_entity_poly.type
_entity_poly.pdbx_seq_one_letter_code
_entity_poly.pdbx_strand_id
1 'polypeptide(L)' 'MDRFIARANIAHFEDLLAGETDSEKRRVIENLLARERQKLEIAEHQFNAAAKPSDDPSR' A
#
# COMPACT_ATOMS: atom_id res chain seq x y z
N MET A 1 -2.83 3.55 -8.54
CA MET A 1 -3.79 2.95 -7.59
C MET A 1 -4.07 3.98 -6.52
N ASP A 2 -5.30 4.07 -6.03
CA ASP A 2 -5.64 5.01 -4.96
C ASP A 2 -5.05 4.54 -3.61
N ARG A 3 -4.38 5.44 -2.89
CA ARG A 3 -3.86 5.22 -1.53
C ARG A 3 -4.95 4.72 -0.57
N PHE A 4 -6.19 5.18 -0.74
CA PHE A 4 -7.30 4.78 0.11
C PHE A 4 -7.65 3.31 -0.06
N ILE A 5 -7.64 2.82 -1.31
CA ILE A 5 -7.92 1.41 -1.59
C ILE A 5 -6.78 0.53 -1.07
N ALA A 6 -5.52 0.94 -1.26
CA ALA A 6 -4.37 0.19 -0.73
C ALA A 6 -4.42 0.07 0.80
N ARG A 7 -4.79 1.16 1.52
CA ARG A 7 -4.98 1.14 2.98
C ARG A 7 -6.13 0.23 3.42
N ALA A 8 -7.25 0.26 2.70
CA ALA A 8 -8.39 -0.62 3.00
C ALA A 8 -8.02 -2.10 2.82
N ASN A 9 -7.29 -2.42 1.75
CA ASN A 9 -6.82 -3.78 1.49
C ASN A 9 -5.83 -4.25 2.56
N ILE A 10 -4.90 -3.38 3.00
CA ILE A 10 -3.95 -3.69 4.08
C ILE A 10 -4.70 -4.04 5.37
N ALA A 11 -5.64 -3.20 5.80
CA ALA A 11 -6.43 -3.47 7.01
C ALA A 11 -7.20 -4.79 6.89
N HIS A 12 -7.82 -5.05 5.74
CA HIS A 12 -8.54 -6.31 5.50
C HIS A 12 -7.63 -7.55 5.57
N PHE A 13 -6.43 -7.48 4.99
CA PHE A 13 -5.49 -8.60 5.05
C PHE A 13 -4.89 -8.80 6.45
N GLU A 14 -4.68 -7.73 7.22
CA GLU A 14 -4.27 -7.83 8.63
C GLU A 14 -5.36 -8.51 9.48
N ASP A 15 -6.63 -8.17 9.28
CA ASP A 15 -7.76 -8.83 9.94
C ASP A 15 -7.85 -10.32 9.57
N LEU A 16 -7.68 -10.66 8.29
CA LEU A 16 -7.65 -12.05 7.83
C LEU A 16 -6.50 -12.85 8.48
N LEU A 17 -5.31 -12.23 8.58
CA LEU A 17 -4.13 -12.84 9.20
C LEU A 17 -4.29 -13.10 10.70
N ALA A 18 -5.07 -12.27 11.40
CA ALA A 18 -5.33 -12.43 12.83
C ALA A 18 -6.16 -13.70 13.13
N GLY A 19 -7.06 -14.07 12.22
CA GLY A 19 -7.92 -15.24 12.35
C GLY A 19 -7.41 -16.52 11.67
N GLU A 20 -6.44 -16.42 10.76
CA GLU A 20 -6.00 -17.57 9.96
C GLU A 20 -4.98 -18.46 10.70
N THR A 21 -5.29 -19.74 10.81
CA THR A 21 -4.44 -20.76 11.46
C THR A 21 -3.74 -21.68 10.48
N ASP A 22 -4.22 -21.76 9.24
CA ASP A 22 -3.61 -22.58 8.20
C ASP A 22 -2.33 -21.92 7.67
N SER A 23 -1.20 -22.61 7.82
CA SER A 23 0.12 -22.05 7.46
C SER A 23 0.27 -21.69 5.99
N GLU A 24 -0.41 -22.42 5.09
CA GLU A 24 -0.33 -22.15 3.66
C GLU A 24 -1.15 -20.90 3.30
N LYS A 25 -2.38 -20.81 3.82
CA LYS A 25 -3.23 -19.62 3.65
C LYS A 25 -2.60 -18.39 4.27
N ARG A 26 -2.02 -18.49 5.47
CA ARG A 26 -1.27 -17.38 6.10
C ARG A 26 -0.18 -16.86 5.16
N ARG A 27 0.62 -17.75 4.57
CA ARG A 27 1.68 -17.37 3.65
C ARG A 27 1.15 -16.67 2.40
N VAL A 28 0.00 -17.10 1.89
CA VAL A 28 -0.67 -16.41 0.77
C VAL A 28 -1.12 -15.00 1.18
N ILE A 29 -1.77 -14.86 2.34
CA ILE A 29 -2.25 -13.57 2.84
C ILE A 29 -1.05 -12.62 3.10
N GLU A 30 0.04 -13.10 3.67
CA GLU A 30 1.28 -12.33 3.89
C GLU A 30 1.87 -11.82 2.56
N ASN A 31 1.91 -12.67 1.52
CA ASN A 31 2.37 -12.26 0.19
C ASN A 31 1.48 -11.20 -0.44
N LEU A 32 0.15 -11.29 -0.25
CA LEU A 32 -0.79 -10.27 -0.74
C LEU A 32 -0.63 -8.96 0.03
N LEU A 33 -0.50 -9.04 1.35
CA LEU A 33 -0.26 -7.89 2.22
C LEU A 33 1.03 -7.14 1.82
N ALA A 34 2.11 -7.86 1.54
CA ALA A 34 3.37 -7.26 1.09
C ALA A 34 3.20 -6.48 -0.23
N ARG A 35 2.43 -7.02 -1.18
CA ARG A 35 2.13 -6.35 -2.46
C ARG A 35 1.29 -5.09 -2.25
N GLU A 36 0.31 -5.12 -1.36
CA GLU A 36 -0.51 -3.93 -1.07
C GLU A 36 0.29 -2.83 -0.37
N ARG A 37 1.19 -3.20 0.56
CA ARG A 37 2.12 -2.25 1.19
C ARG A 37 3.04 -1.58 0.15
N GLN A 38 3.57 -2.34 -0.81
CA GLN A 38 4.37 -1.77 -1.90
C GLN A 38 3.54 -0.82 -2.79
N LYS A 39 2.29 -1.17 -3.10
CA LYS A 39 1.39 -0.27 -3.86
C LYS A 39 1.12 1.02 -3.10
N LEU A 40 0.94 0.95 -1.78
CA LEU A 40 0.73 2.13 -0.95
C LEU A 40 1.97 3.04 -0.96
N GLU A 41 3.16 2.47 -0.76
CA GLU A 41 4.43 3.20 -0.80
C GLU A 41 4.58 3.97 -2.13
N ILE A 42 4.35 3.29 -3.26
CA ILE A 42 4.39 3.92 -4.59
C ILE A 42 3.37 5.07 -4.70
N ALA A 43 2.13 4.86 -4.23
CA ALA A 43 1.09 5.87 -4.28
C ALA A 43 1.42 7.09 -3.39
N GLU A 44 2.02 6.86 -2.22
CA GLU A 44 2.46 7.93 -1.31
C GLU A 44 3.63 8.72 -1.88
N HIS A 45 4.60 8.07 -2.51
CA HIS A 45 5.69 8.75 -3.21
C HIS A 45 5.17 9.60 -4.39
N GLN A 46 4.23 9.09 -5.18
CA GLN A 46 3.63 9.84 -6.28
C GLN A 46 2.85 11.05 -5.78
N PHE A 47 2.09 10.91 -4.69
CA PHE A 47 1.37 12.03 -4.07
C PHE A 47 2.35 13.10 -3.57
N ASN A 48 3.42 12.71 -2.89
CA ASN A 48 4.44 13.64 -2.38
C ASN A 48 5.23 14.32 -3.51
N ALA A 49 5.48 13.62 -4.62
CA ALA A 49 6.13 14.19 -5.80
C ALA A 49 5.23 15.22 -6.51
N ALA A 50 3.92 14.95 -6.61
CA ALA A 50 2.94 15.87 -7.20
C ALA A 50 2.63 17.08 -6.31
N ALA A 51 2.86 16.98 -5.00
CA ALA A 51 2.63 18.07 -4.03
C ALA A 51 3.80 19.07 -3.92
N LYS A 52 4.97 18.78 -4.53
CA LYS A 52 6.02 19.78 -4.67
C LYS A 52 5.66 20.72 -5.82
N PRO A 53 5.51 22.04 -5.59
CA PRO A 53 5.48 22.97 -6.70
C PRO A 53 6.80 22.83 -7.42
N SER A 54 6.73 22.65 -8.74
CA SER A 54 7.83 23.02 -9.63
C SER A 54 8.12 24.50 -9.41
N ASP A 55 9.04 24.81 -8.49
CA ASP A 55 9.77 26.06 -8.54
C ASP A 55 10.52 26.03 -9.87
N ASP A 56 9.96 26.71 -10.86
CA ASP A 56 10.66 27.15 -12.06
C ASP A 56 11.19 28.56 -11.78
N PRO A 57 12.50 28.74 -11.54
CA PRO A 57 13.11 30.05 -11.48
C PRO A 57 13.93 30.24 -12.77
N SER A 58 13.29 30.35 -13.94
CA SER A 58 13.98 30.79 -15.16
C SER A 58 13.04 31.50 -16.12
N ARG A 59 12.72 32.75 -15.79
CA ARG A 59 12.29 33.78 -16.74
C ARG A 59 13.45 34.73 -17.03
#